data_AF-A0A6H0S9Z6-F1
#
_entry.id   AF-A0A6H0S9Z6-F1
#
_cell.length_a   1.000
_cell.length_b   1.000
_cell.length_c   1.000
_cell.angle_alpha   90.00
_cell.angle_beta   90.00
_cell.angle_gamma   90.00
#
_symmetry.space_group_name_H-M   'P 1'
#
loop_
_entity.id
_entity.type
_entity.pdbx_description
1 polymer ?
#
loop_
_entity_poly.entity_id
_entity_poly.type
_entity_poly.pdbx_seq_one_letter_code
_entity_poly.pdbx_strand_id
1 'polypeptide(L)'
;MTVYQVLTVAVIVVLALAATAAIYLGLLNWFGAAYVVRCAACHHLTLSSAKDPQASCPHCRHPALLHPIYTAGHRGQPVRVVGDRLRY
;
A
#
# COMPACT_ATOMS: atom_id res chain seq x y z
N MET A 1 19.81 30.50 15.99
CA MET A 1 20.41 29.27 16.55
C MET A 1 19.35 28.26 17.01
N THR A 2 18.33 28.68 17.78
CA THR A 2 17.26 27.79 18.26
C THR A 2 16.44 27.13 17.15
N VAL A 3 16.09 27.87 16.07
CA VAL A 3 15.31 27.32 14.94
C VAL A 3 16.02 26.15 14.25
N TYR A 4 17.31 26.30 13.96
CA TYR A 4 18.11 25.22 13.36
C TYR A 4 18.20 24.01 14.29
N GLN A 5 18.38 24.24 15.58
CA GLN A 5 18.43 23.16 16.57
C GLN A 5 17.12 22.37 16.64
N VAL A 6 15.97 23.07 16.66
CA VAL A 6 14.64 22.43 16.66
C VAL A 6 14.42 21.65 15.37
N LEU A 7 14.78 22.20 14.21
CA LEU A 7 14.68 21.50 12.92
C LEU A 7 15.56 20.25 12.90
N THR A 8 16.80 20.33 13.38
CA THR A 8 17.70 19.17 13.45
C THR A 8 17.12 18.07 14.34
N VAL A 9 16.60 18.42 15.53
CA VAL A 9 15.95 17.44 16.41
C VAL A 9 14.74 16.81 15.73
N ALA A 10 13.90 17.60 15.06
CA ALA A 10 12.75 17.09 14.33
C ALA A 10 13.16 16.10 13.23
N VAL A 11 14.19 16.43 12.44
CA VAL A 11 14.72 15.55 11.40
C VAL A 11 15.25 14.24 12.00
N ILE A 12 16.01 14.31 13.10
CA ILE A 12 16.53 13.12 13.79
C ILE A 12 15.38 12.22 14.24
N VAL A 13 14.34 12.79 14.84
CA VAL A 13 13.17 12.04 15.31
C VAL A 13 12.44 11.37 14.14
N VAL A 14 12.21 12.11 13.05
CA VAL A 14 11.54 11.55 11.85
C VAL A 14 12.35 10.40 11.26
N LEU A 15 13.67 10.55 11.14
CA LEU A 15 14.54 9.50 10.63
C LEU A 15 14.57 8.28 11.55
N ALA A 16 14.64 8.49 12.86
CA ALA A 16 14.60 7.40 13.84
C ALA A 16 13.30 6.61 13.73
N LEU A 17 12.15 7.28 13.68
CA LEU A 17 10.85 6.63 13.52
C LEU A 17 10.74 5.86 12.19
N ALA A 18 11.19 6.45 11.09
CA ALA A 18 11.18 5.79 9.78
C ALA A 18 12.07 4.54 9.77
N ALA A 19 13.27 4.62 10.36
CA ALA A 19 14.18 3.49 10.48
C ALA A 19 13.58 2.37 11.34
N THR A 20 13.00 2.71 12.50
CA THR A 20 12.32 1.73 13.37
C THR A 20 11.17 1.04 12.64
N ALA A 21 10.34 1.79 11.91
CA ALA A 21 9.26 1.21 11.11
C ALA A 21 9.79 0.24 10.04
N ALA A 22 10.85 0.62 9.32
CA ALA A 22 11.48 -0.24 8.32
C ALA A 22 12.05 -1.53 8.93
N ILE A 23 12.64 -1.45 10.12
CA ILE A 23 13.14 -2.63 10.87
C ILE A 23 11.98 -3.57 11.21
N TYR A 24 10.87 -3.05 11.75
CA TYR A 24 9.70 -3.87 12.05
C TYR A 24 9.12 -4.51 10.78
N LEU A 25 9.01 -3.77 9.68
CA LEU A 25 8.57 -4.34 8.40
C LEU A 25 9.48 -5.47 7.91
N GLY A 26 10.81 -5.30 8.04
CA GLY A 26 11.78 -6.35 7.71
C GLY A 26 11.59 -7.59 8.60
N LEU A 27 11.37 -7.40 9.90
CA LEU A 27 11.07 -8.48 10.83
C LEU A 27 9.76 -9.20 10.46
N LEU A 28 8.68 -8.46 10.18
CA LEU A 28 7.43 -9.07 9.73
C LEU A 28 7.61 -9.87 8.44
N ASN A 29 8.44 -9.41 7.51
CA ASN A 29 8.78 -10.15 6.30
C ASN A 29 9.57 -11.44 6.61
N TRP A 30 10.51 -11.39 7.56
CA TRP A 30 11.23 -12.58 8.02
C TRP A 30 10.35 -13.60 8.73
N PHE A 31 9.42 -13.16 9.57
CA PHE A 31 8.42 -14.03 10.20
C PHE A 31 7.32 -14.51 9.24
N GLY A 32 7.35 -14.06 7.99
CA GLY A 32 6.38 -14.41 6.97
C GLY A 32 4.99 -13.83 7.16
N ALA A 33 4.88 -12.77 7.94
CA ALA A 33 3.62 -12.07 8.21
C ALA A 33 3.30 -10.97 7.19
N ALA A 34 4.31 -10.34 6.59
CA ALA A 34 4.12 -9.28 5.59
C ALA A 34 5.24 -9.27 4.53
N TYR A 35 4.88 -9.53 3.28
CA TYR A 35 5.74 -9.51 2.12
C TYR A 35 5.41 -8.30 1.24
N VAL A 36 6.44 -7.65 0.69
CA VAL A 36 6.25 -6.67 -0.39
C VAL A 36 6.23 -7.43 -1.71
N VAL A 37 5.06 -7.58 -2.30
CA VAL A 37 4.84 -8.35 -3.54
C VAL A 37 4.34 -7.43 -4.66
N ARG A 38 4.52 -7.85 -5.91
CA ARG A 38 3.91 -7.17 -7.06
C ARG A 38 2.49 -7.67 -7.25
N CYS A 39 1.60 -6.75 -7.59
CA CYS A 39 0.27 -7.10 -8.06
C CYS A 39 0.35 -7.64 -9.49
N ALA A 40 -0.33 -8.75 -9.78
CA ALA A 40 -0.39 -9.32 -11.12
C ALA A 40 -1.22 -8.47 -12.11
N ALA A 41 -2.13 -7.63 -11.61
CA ALA A 41 -3.00 -6.79 -12.43
C ALA A 41 -2.43 -5.38 -12.68
N CYS A 42 -1.95 -4.71 -11.61
CA CYS A 42 -1.48 -3.32 -11.66
C CYS A 42 0.05 -3.19 -11.73
N HIS A 43 0.80 -4.27 -11.54
CA HIS A 43 2.27 -4.29 -11.40
C HIS A 43 2.88 -3.39 -10.31
N HIS A 44 2.05 -2.70 -9.51
CA HIS A 44 2.48 -1.95 -8.36
C HIS A 44 2.89 -2.85 -7.19
N LEU A 45 3.80 -2.33 -6.37
CA LEU A 45 4.23 -2.94 -5.12
C LEU A 45 3.12 -2.77 -4.07
N THR A 46 2.73 -3.88 -3.44
CA THR A 46 1.75 -3.92 -2.35
C THR A 46 2.25 -4.84 -1.24
N LEU A 47 1.80 -4.58 -0.01
CA LEU A 47 2.02 -5.48 1.11
C LEU A 47 0.98 -6.62 1.07
N SER A 48 1.42 -7.85 1.29
CA SER A 48 0.60 -9.06 1.32
C SER A 48 1.10 -9.98 2.42
N SER A 49 0.21 -10.70 3.11
CA SER A 49 0.62 -11.74 4.07
C SER A 49 1.08 -13.03 3.39
N ALA A 50 0.92 -13.14 2.07
CA ALA A 50 1.40 -14.25 1.25
C ALA A 50 2.53 -13.79 0.32
N LYS A 51 3.51 -14.66 0.11
CA LYS A 51 4.70 -14.40 -0.72
C LYS A 51 4.42 -14.40 -2.23
N ASP A 52 3.28 -14.96 -2.64
CA ASP A 52 2.88 -15.02 -4.04
C ASP A 52 2.45 -13.66 -4.60
N PRO A 53 2.57 -13.45 -5.93
CA PRO A 53 2.04 -12.27 -6.59
C PRO A 53 0.58 -12.08 -6.25
N GLN A 54 0.25 -10.92 -5.69
CA GLN A 54 -1.10 -10.67 -5.22
C GLN A 54 -2.00 -10.45 -6.43
N ALA A 55 -3.11 -11.18 -6.51
CA ALA A 55 -4.02 -11.09 -7.65
C ALA A 55 -4.63 -9.68 -7.83
N SER A 56 -4.77 -8.90 -6.76
CA SER A 56 -5.44 -7.58 -6.80
C SER A 56 -5.07 -6.62 -5.66
N CYS A 57 -4.25 -5.61 -5.97
CA CYS A 57 -3.86 -4.54 -5.04
C CYS A 57 -5.09 -3.79 -4.47
N PRO A 58 -5.04 -3.18 -3.27
CA PRO A 58 -6.13 -2.33 -2.75
C PRO A 58 -6.56 -1.24 -3.75
N HIS A 59 -5.59 -0.77 -4.55
CA HIS A 59 -5.80 0.14 -5.65
C HIS A 59 -6.65 -0.46 -6.79
N CYS A 60 -6.46 -1.74 -7.12
CA CYS A 60 -7.31 -2.49 -8.04
C CYS A 60 -8.68 -2.87 -7.44
N ARG A 61 -8.77 -3.08 -6.13
CA ARG A 61 -10.02 -3.47 -5.47
C ARG A 61 -10.98 -2.30 -5.26
N HIS A 62 -10.45 -1.08 -5.12
CA HIS A 62 -11.27 0.12 -4.89
C HIS A 62 -10.98 1.23 -5.92
N PRO A 63 -11.18 0.98 -7.23
CA PRO A 63 -10.94 1.99 -8.24
C PRO A 63 -11.89 3.19 -8.14
N ALA A 64 -13.06 3.02 -7.50
CA ALA A 64 -13.99 4.11 -7.22
C ALA A 64 -13.42 5.15 -6.24
N LEU A 65 -12.51 4.76 -5.33
CA LEU A 65 -11.85 5.68 -4.40
C LEU A 65 -10.70 6.46 -5.06
N LEU A 66 -10.10 5.90 -6.10
CA LEU A 66 -8.91 6.47 -6.75
C LEU A 66 -9.24 7.22 -8.06
N HIS A 67 -10.29 6.79 -8.77
CA HIS A 67 -10.77 7.44 -9.99
C HIS A 67 -12.31 7.48 -10.06
N PRO A 68 -12.95 8.39 -9.31
CA PRO A 68 -14.40 8.54 -9.29
C PRO A 68 -14.98 8.93 -10.66
N ILE A 69 -14.24 9.69 -11.47
CA ILE A 69 -14.70 10.16 -12.79
C ILE A 69 -14.66 9.03 -13.82
N TYR A 70 -13.62 8.18 -13.79
CA TYR A 70 -13.48 7.05 -14.71
C TYR A 70 -14.55 5.98 -14.44
N THR A 71 -14.84 5.70 -13.16
CA THR A 71 -15.89 4.75 -12.74
C THR A 71 -17.29 5.25 -13.06
N ALA A 72 -17.55 6.55 -12.98
CA ALA A 72 -18.81 7.15 -13.42
C ALA A 72 -19.02 7.04 -14.94
N GLY A 73 -17.96 7.17 -15.75
CA GLY A 73 -18.01 7.06 -17.20
C GLY A 73 -18.12 5.63 -17.74
N HIS A 74 -17.70 4.62 -16.97
CA HIS A 74 -17.68 3.21 -17.37
C HIS A 74 -18.64 2.32 -16.56
N ARG A 75 -19.78 2.86 -16.13
CA ARG A 75 -20.81 2.15 -15.32
C ARG A 75 -21.30 0.81 -15.91
N GLY A 76 -21.15 0.60 -17.22
CA GLY A 76 -21.57 -0.62 -17.92
C GLY A 76 -20.48 -1.67 -18.13
N GLN A 77 -19.22 -1.39 -17.77
CA GLN A 77 -18.17 -2.40 -17.78
C GLN A 77 -17.96 -2.89 -16.34
N PRO A 78 -18.02 -4.21 -16.09
CA PRO A 78 -17.82 -4.74 -14.75
C PRO A 78 -16.41 -4.35 -14.31
N VAL A 79 -16.34 -3.39 -13.40
CA VAL A 79 -15.12 -3.08 -12.67
C VAL A 79 -14.74 -4.38 -11.97
N ARG A 80 -13.71 -5.05 -12.48
CA ARG A 80 -13.33 -6.39 -12.02
C ARG A 80 -12.74 -6.28 -10.61
N VAL A 81 -13.61 -6.20 -9.60
CA VAL A 81 -13.22 -6.31 -8.20
C VAL A 81 -12.83 -7.77 -7.97
N VAL A 82 -11.56 -8.07 -8.20
CA VAL A 82 -11.01 -9.41 -8.02
C VAL A 82 -11.05 -9.74 -6.53
N GLY A 83 -11.99 -10.62 -6.17
CA GLY A 83 -12.27 -11.05 -4.80
C GLY A 83 -13.58 -10.52 -4.21
N ASP A 84 -14.50 -9.98 -5.01
CA ASP A 84 -15.80 -9.55 -4.51
C ASP A 84 -16.66 -10.75 -4.06
N ARG A 85 -16.63 -11.03 -2.75
CA ARG A 85 -17.55 -11.98 -2.11
C ARG A 85 -18.96 -11.43 -1.99
N LEU A 86 -19.18 -10.13 -2.24
CA LEU A 86 -20.47 -9.47 -2.11
C LEU A 86 -21.24 -9.35 -3.43
N ARG A 87 -20.66 -9.78 -4.57
CA ARG A 87 -21.30 -9.85 -5.90
C ARG A 87 -22.16 -8.61 -6.21
N TYR A 88 -21.54 -7.44 -6.36
CA TYR A 88 -22.19 -6.31 -7.02
C TYR A 88 -21.85 -6.29 -8.51
#